data_AF-A0A9Q0UYD8-F1
#
_entry.id   AF-A0A9Q0UYD8-F1
#
_cell.length_a   1.000
_cell.length_b   1.000
_cell.length_c   1.000
_cell.angle_alpha   90.00
_cell.angle_beta   90.00
_cell.angle_gamma   90.00
#
_symmetry.space_group_name_H-M   'P 1'
#
loop_
_entity.id
_entity.type
_entity.pdbx_description
1 polymer ?
#
loop_
_entity_poly.entity_id
_entity_poly.type
_entity_poly.pdbx_seq_one_letter_code
_entity_poly.pdbx_strand_id
1 'polypeptide(L)'
;MIANWAEDPAQDALKRHQATVPEYLWVAEDGMKVQNLGSQLWDSVFVTQAIIASNLTDEYGSTLRKSLQFHQAFTGSWTVSVKDQGWQVSDCTAEALMMPADIVGDTIEVDQQLYEAVDFLLTLQSENGGFSAWEPATSPQWMEMLNPTEVFGGVIVETEYVECTTSIIQALALFTHLHPEHRRKEIETSVAKATHYVENAQMADGSWYSVFPLTLNYVLKVWKLGDLLPICSISRAAWTGSGRKDTS
;
A
#
# COMPACT_ATOMS: atom_id res chain seq x y z
N MET A 1 8.47 25.83 -0.40
CA MET A 1 9.73 26.58 -0.25
C MET A 1 9.87 27.78 -1.21
N ILE A 2 10.10 27.60 -2.52
CA ILE A 2 10.39 28.73 -3.45
C ILE A 2 9.22 29.74 -3.52
N ALA A 3 7.98 29.28 -3.57
CA ALA A 3 6.81 30.16 -3.57
C ALA A 3 6.73 31.04 -2.30
N ASN A 4 7.06 30.48 -1.12
CA ASN A 4 7.10 31.23 0.13
C ASN A 4 8.24 32.27 0.10
N TRP A 5 9.40 31.90 -0.43
CA TRP A 5 10.49 32.85 -0.61
C TRP A 5 10.14 34.00 -1.56
N ALA A 6 9.40 33.73 -2.64
CA ALA A 6 8.99 34.74 -3.61
C ALA A 6 7.96 35.72 -3.03
N GLU A 7 7.08 35.25 -2.14
CA GLU A 7 6.07 36.09 -1.47
C GLU A 7 6.68 36.98 -0.39
N ASP A 8 7.42 36.38 0.55
CA ASP A 8 8.12 37.11 1.62
C ASP A 8 9.31 36.26 2.14
N PRO A 9 10.57 36.67 1.90
CA PRO A 9 11.75 35.99 2.41
C PRO A 9 11.88 35.97 3.95
N ALA A 10 11.15 36.82 4.69
CA ALA A 10 11.22 36.89 6.15
C ALA A 10 10.20 36.01 6.88
N GLN A 11 9.23 35.43 6.16
CA GLN A 11 8.12 34.71 6.77
C GLN A 11 8.56 33.42 7.49
N ASP A 12 7.83 33.06 8.54
CA ASP A 12 8.15 31.87 9.35
C ASP A 12 7.94 30.56 8.59
N ALA A 13 7.04 30.51 7.61
CA ALA A 13 6.82 29.33 6.78
C ALA A 13 8.08 28.97 5.94
N LEU A 14 8.85 29.97 5.49
CA LEU A 14 10.12 29.72 4.79
C LEU A 14 11.15 29.10 5.73
N LYS A 15 11.24 29.58 6.98
CA LYS A 15 12.15 29.01 8.00
C LYS A 15 11.82 27.54 8.28
N ARG A 16 10.53 27.19 8.34
CA ARG A 16 10.08 25.80 8.50
C ARG A 16 10.47 24.95 7.30
N HIS A 17 10.27 25.42 6.07
CA HIS A 17 10.72 24.72 4.87
C HIS A 17 12.24 24.51 4.80
N GLN A 18 13.03 25.51 5.21
CA GLN A 18 14.49 25.40 5.22
C GLN A 18 14.95 24.34 6.23
N ALA A 19 14.28 24.25 7.38
CA ALA A 19 14.58 23.24 8.40
C ALA A 19 14.33 21.80 7.92
N THR A 20 13.43 21.58 6.95
CA THR A 20 13.15 20.22 6.41
C THR A 20 14.07 19.84 5.26
N VAL A 21 14.87 20.74 4.68
CA VAL A 21 15.79 20.41 3.57
C VAL A 21 16.71 19.22 3.90
N PRO A 22 17.33 19.13 5.09
CA PRO A 22 18.17 17.99 5.45
C PRO A 22 17.44 16.64 5.43
N GLU A 23 16.13 16.61 5.60
CA GLU A 23 15.33 15.36 5.59
C GLU A 23 15.32 14.70 4.21
N TYR A 24 15.55 15.48 3.14
CA TYR A 24 15.64 14.99 1.76
C TYR A 24 17.09 14.70 1.34
N LEU A 25 18.09 14.95 2.19
CA LEU A 25 19.50 14.73 1.85
C LEU A 25 19.97 13.38 2.39
N TRP A 26 20.51 12.55 1.50
CA TRP A 26 21.08 11.24 1.85
C TRP A 26 22.55 11.15 1.43
N VAL A 27 23.41 10.72 2.34
CA VAL A 27 24.83 10.47 2.03
C VAL A 27 25.01 9.00 1.72
N ALA A 28 25.25 8.69 0.45
CA ALA A 28 25.60 7.38 -0.05
C ALA A 28 27.12 7.25 -0.26
N GLU A 29 27.57 6.05 -0.63
CA GLU A 29 28.98 5.74 -0.92
C GLU A 29 29.59 6.60 -2.03
N ASP A 30 28.76 7.11 -2.95
CA ASP A 30 29.13 7.96 -4.08
C ASP A 30 28.82 9.45 -3.82
N GLY A 31 28.46 9.80 -2.59
CA GLY A 31 28.27 11.19 -2.15
C GLY A 31 26.83 11.51 -1.75
N MET A 32 26.57 12.81 -1.61
CA MET A 32 25.27 13.32 -1.16
C MET A 32 24.27 13.40 -2.32
N LYS A 33 23.07 12.88 -2.09
CA LYS A 33 21.94 12.84 -3.03
C LYS A 33 20.71 13.47 -2.41
N VAL A 34 19.78 13.88 -3.28
CA VAL A 34 18.44 14.32 -2.88
C VAL A 34 17.48 13.15 -3.09
N GLN A 35 16.80 12.74 -2.03
CA GLN A 35 15.71 11.76 -2.08
C GLN A 35 14.42 12.46 -2.52
N ASN A 36 13.53 11.74 -3.22
CA ASN A 36 12.18 12.24 -3.47
C ASN A 36 11.36 12.17 -2.18
N LEU A 37 11.24 10.97 -1.64
CA LEU A 37 10.62 10.66 -0.36
C LEU A 37 11.50 9.65 0.36
N GLY A 38 11.39 9.56 1.67
CA GLY A 38 11.89 8.39 2.38
C GLY A 38 10.97 7.17 2.17
N SER A 39 11.47 5.97 2.45
CA SER A 39 10.75 4.70 2.38
C SER A 39 10.68 4.00 3.74
N GLN A 40 10.84 4.75 4.83
CA GLN A 40 11.10 4.19 6.16
C GLN A 40 10.00 3.24 6.63
N LEU A 41 8.73 3.64 6.50
CA LEU A 41 7.62 2.77 6.86
C LEU A 41 7.55 1.56 5.93
N TRP A 42 7.57 1.80 4.63
CA TRP A 42 7.50 0.76 3.61
C TRP A 42 8.54 -0.34 3.84
N ASP A 43 9.81 0.05 3.99
CA ASP A 43 10.93 -0.88 4.23
C ASP A 43 10.78 -1.58 5.58
N SER A 44 10.42 -0.84 6.64
CA SER A 44 10.26 -1.39 7.99
C SER A 44 9.17 -2.45 8.06
N VAL A 45 8.02 -2.22 7.39
CA VAL A 45 6.91 -3.16 7.34
C VAL A 45 7.31 -4.42 6.56
N PHE A 46 7.91 -4.28 5.38
CA PHE A 46 8.33 -5.45 4.60
C PHE A 46 9.42 -6.27 5.28
N VAL A 47 10.40 -5.62 5.91
CA VAL A 47 11.44 -6.33 6.69
C VAL A 47 10.82 -7.07 7.87
N THR A 48 9.85 -6.45 8.56
CA THR A 48 9.13 -7.08 9.66
C THR A 48 8.36 -8.32 9.19
N GLN A 49 7.62 -8.22 8.09
CA GLN A 49 6.94 -9.37 7.47
C GLN A 49 7.94 -10.48 7.09
N ALA A 50 9.09 -10.11 6.51
CA ALA A 50 10.10 -11.07 6.09
C ALA A 50 10.72 -11.82 7.29
N ILE A 51 11.00 -11.13 8.40
CA ILE A 51 11.50 -11.73 9.64
C ILE A 51 10.48 -12.72 10.22
N ILE A 52 9.21 -12.31 10.28
CA ILE A 52 8.11 -13.16 10.77
C ILE A 52 7.95 -14.39 9.88
N ALA A 53 7.89 -14.20 8.56
CA ALA A 53 7.73 -15.28 7.59
C ALA A 53 8.92 -16.26 7.59
N SER A 54 10.11 -15.80 8.01
CA SER A 54 11.32 -16.63 8.13
C SER A 54 11.44 -17.35 9.47
N ASN A 55 10.44 -17.21 10.36
CA ASN A 55 10.44 -17.79 11.71
C ASN A 55 11.65 -17.36 12.56
N LEU A 56 12.08 -16.09 12.41
CA LEU A 56 13.20 -15.50 13.15
C LEU A 56 12.72 -14.54 14.25
N THR A 57 11.45 -14.65 14.66
CA THR A 57 10.84 -13.76 15.67
C THR A 57 11.54 -13.82 17.02
N ASP A 58 12.00 -15.01 17.43
CA ASP A 58 12.73 -15.20 18.70
C ASP A 58 14.10 -14.52 18.71
N GLU A 59 14.79 -14.50 17.55
CA GLU A 59 16.11 -13.87 17.40
C GLU A 59 15.99 -12.34 17.33
N TYR A 60 14.96 -11.84 16.65
CA TYR A 60 14.78 -10.40 16.39
C TYR A 60 13.69 -9.74 17.24
N GLY A 61 13.21 -10.38 18.31
CA GLY A 61 12.07 -9.88 19.09
C GLY A 61 12.20 -8.44 19.58
N SER A 62 13.41 -8.00 19.97
CA SER A 62 13.65 -6.61 20.36
C SER A 62 13.61 -5.61 19.20
N THR A 63 14.06 -6.02 18.01
CA THR A 63 13.99 -5.24 16.77
C THR A 63 12.54 -5.12 16.31
N LEU A 64 11.79 -6.22 16.35
CA LEU A 64 10.36 -6.24 15.98
C LEU A 64 9.54 -5.30 16.86
N ARG A 65 9.76 -5.29 18.18
CA ARG A 65 9.09 -4.34 19.09
C ARG A 65 9.38 -2.88 18.74
N LYS A 66 10.63 -2.55 18.39
CA LYS A 66 11.00 -1.17 17.99
C LYS A 66 10.37 -0.78 16.65
N SER A 67 10.35 -1.71 15.69
CA SER A 67 9.71 -1.49 14.40
C SER A 67 8.22 -1.19 14.56
N LEU A 68 7.52 -1.93 15.42
CA LEU A 68 6.11 -1.68 15.71
C LEU A 68 5.85 -0.34 16.41
N GLN A 69 6.74 0.10 17.30
CA GLN A 69 6.68 1.45 17.87
C GLN A 69 6.85 2.56 16.83
N PHE A 70 7.58 2.28 15.74
CA PHE A 70 7.76 3.20 14.63
C PHE A 70 6.52 3.24 13.71
N HIS A 71 5.77 2.14 13.59
CA HIS A 71 4.55 2.02 12.77
C HIS A 71 3.32 2.71 13.38
N GLN A 72 3.44 3.80 14.13
CA GLN A 72 2.25 4.49 14.66
C GLN A 72 1.44 5.13 13.53
N ALA A 73 0.14 4.81 13.47
CA ALA A 73 -0.78 5.36 12.48
C ALA A 73 -0.88 6.89 12.56
N PHE A 74 -1.09 7.51 11.40
CA PHE A 74 -1.57 8.88 11.26
C PHE A 74 -3.05 8.84 10.87
N THR A 75 -3.94 9.28 11.78
CA THR A 75 -5.39 9.37 11.52
C THR A 75 -5.99 8.10 10.89
N GLY A 76 -5.64 6.92 11.43
CA GLY A 76 -6.12 5.64 10.91
C GLY A 76 -5.47 5.18 9.61
N SER A 77 -4.38 5.80 9.15
CA SER A 77 -3.71 5.42 7.91
C SER A 77 -2.19 5.55 8.03
N TRP A 78 -1.48 5.07 7.03
CA TRP A 78 -0.02 5.06 7.00
C TRP A 78 0.53 5.69 5.73
N THR A 79 1.65 6.40 5.89
CA THR A 79 2.40 7.05 4.82
C THR A 79 3.49 6.11 4.29
N VAL A 80 4.14 6.44 3.17
CA VAL A 80 5.29 5.64 2.69
C VAL A 80 6.53 5.80 3.58
N SER A 81 6.66 6.96 4.25
CA SER A 81 7.88 7.39 4.92
C SER A 81 7.73 7.46 6.45
N VAL A 82 7.46 8.64 6.99
CA VAL A 82 7.26 8.95 8.40
C VAL A 82 5.90 9.60 8.61
N LYS A 83 5.43 9.57 9.86
CA LYS A 83 4.15 10.17 10.26
C LYS A 83 4.00 11.63 9.82
N ASP A 84 5.07 12.43 9.97
CA ASP A 84 5.06 13.86 9.69
C ASP A 84 4.90 14.20 8.19
N GLN A 85 5.13 13.23 7.29
CA GLN A 85 4.81 13.40 5.86
C GLN A 85 3.30 13.59 5.65
N GLY A 86 2.46 12.94 6.46
CA GLY A 86 1.02 13.14 6.48
C GLY A 86 0.26 12.76 5.21
N TRP A 87 0.89 12.05 4.26
CA TRP A 87 0.23 11.56 3.04
C TRP A 87 0.02 10.07 3.10
N GLN A 88 -1.23 9.69 3.32
CA GLN A 88 -1.68 8.31 3.39
C GLN A 88 -1.55 7.59 2.06
N VAL A 89 -1.16 6.31 2.10
CA VAL A 89 -1.06 5.43 0.93
C VAL A 89 -1.80 4.14 1.22
N SER A 90 -2.56 3.67 0.25
CA SER A 90 -3.45 2.52 0.39
C SER A 90 -2.68 1.22 0.61
N ASP A 91 -1.62 0.97 -0.16
CA ASP A 91 -0.77 -0.21 0.01
C ASP A 91 0.02 -0.15 1.32
N CYS A 92 0.62 0.99 1.67
CA CYS A 92 1.35 1.17 2.92
C CYS A 92 0.45 0.92 4.13
N THR A 93 -0.80 1.39 4.06
CA THR A 93 -1.82 1.15 5.08
C THR A 93 -2.21 -0.32 5.14
N ALA A 94 -2.43 -0.98 4.00
CA ALA A 94 -2.74 -2.40 3.95
C ALA A 94 -1.59 -3.26 4.51
N GLU A 95 -0.35 -2.95 4.16
CA GLU A 95 0.83 -3.68 4.63
C GLU A 95 1.05 -3.49 6.14
N ALA A 96 0.84 -2.27 6.65
CA ALA A 96 0.90 -1.99 8.07
C ALA A 96 -0.24 -2.67 8.85
N LEU A 97 -1.44 -2.76 8.28
CA LEU A 97 -2.59 -3.46 8.87
C LEU A 97 -2.31 -4.95 9.11
N MET A 98 -1.45 -5.56 8.30
CA MET A 98 -1.08 -6.97 8.44
C MET A 98 -0.04 -7.26 9.53
N MET A 99 0.38 -6.25 10.29
CA MET A 99 1.35 -6.41 11.38
C MET A 99 0.71 -7.08 12.61
N PRO A 100 1.33 -8.12 13.20
CA PRO A 100 0.75 -8.83 14.33
C PRO A 100 0.62 -7.93 15.58
N ALA A 101 -0.61 -7.79 16.09
CA ALA A 101 -0.89 -7.06 17.33
C ALA A 101 -0.22 -7.71 18.55
N ASP A 102 -0.07 -9.04 18.56
CA ASP A 102 0.48 -9.82 19.69
C ASP A 102 1.94 -9.46 20.04
N ILE A 103 2.70 -8.90 19.10
CA ILE A 103 4.08 -8.45 19.35
C ILE A 103 4.09 -7.06 20.03
N VAL A 104 3.01 -6.28 19.87
CA VAL A 104 2.81 -4.91 20.39
C VAL A 104 2.36 -4.92 21.86
N GLY A 105 1.68 -5.99 22.28
CA GLY A 105 0.99 -6.07 23.57
C GLY A 105 -0.41 -5.45 23.48
N ASP A 106 -1.39 -6.12 24.10
CA ASP A 106 -2.81 -5.78 24.01
C ASP A 106 -3.08 -4.33 24.48
N THR A 107 -3.44 -3.43 23.55
CA THR A 107 -4.07 -2.16 23.91
C THR A 107 -5.28 -1.89 23.04
N ILE A 108 -6.37 -1.46 23.67
CA ILE A 108 -7.67 -1.12 23.07
C ILE A 108 -7.54 -0.02 21.99
N GLU A 109 -6.48 0.79 22.05
CA GLU A 109 -6.17 1.83 21.06
C GLU A 109 -5.76 1.26 19.69
N VAL A 110 -5.29 0.00 19.64
CA VAL A 110 -4.92 -0.67 18.39
C VAL A 110 -6.17 -0.99 17.57
N ASP A 111 -7.21 -1.57 18.17
CA ASP A 111 -8.42 -1.98 17.45
C ASP A 111 -9.11 -0.81 16.73
N GLN A 112 -9.22 0.34 17.39
CA GLN A 112 -9.83 1.53 16.79
C GLN A 112 -9.02 2.03 15.58
N GLN A 113 -7.69 2.01 15.65
CA GLN A 113 -6.84 2.39 14.53
C GLN A 113 -6.97 1.40 13.35
N LEU A 114 -7.09 0.09 13.63
CA LEU A 114 -7.30 -0.92 12.60
C LEU A 114 -8.66 -0.70 11.89
N TYR A 115 -9.70 -0.31 12.63
CA TYR A 115 -11.02 -0.02 12.04
C TYR A 115 -10.98 1.24 11.16
N GLU A 116 -10.34 2.31 11.62
CA GLU A 116 -10.17 3.53 10.82
C GLU A 116 -9.37 3.27 9.54
N ALA A 117 -8.39 2.36 9.59
CA ALA A 117 -7.63 1.92 8.43
C ALA A 117 -8.47 1.15 7.43
N VAL A 118 -9.29 0.21 7.90
CA VAL A 118 -10.25 -0.48 7.02
C VAL A 118 -11.22 0.52 6.39
N ASP A 119 -11.73 1.47 7.16
CA ASP A 119 -12.62 2.52 6.66
C ASP A 119 -11.94 3.35 5.57
N PHE A 120 -10.70 3.81 5.80
CA PHE A 120 -9.90 4.51 4.79
C PHE A 120 -9.73 3.68 3.53
N LEU A 121 -9.28 2.43 3.64
CA LEU A 121 -9.05 1.57 2.47
C LEU A 121 -10.33 1.40 1.65
N LEU A 122 -11.47 1.14 2.29
CA LEU A 122 -12.76 0.97 1.61
C LEU A 122 -13.20 2.23 0.84
N THR A 123 -12.79 3.44 1.26
CA THR A 123 -13.12 4.68 0.52
C THR A 123 -12.40 4.79 -0.83
N LEU A 124 -11.31 4.04 -1.03
CA LEU A 124 -10.48 4.09 -2.24
C LEU A 124 -10.90 3.10 -3.33
N GLN A 125 -11.93 2.27 -3.09
CA GLN A 125 -12.39 1.31 -4.09
C GLN A 125 -13.20 2.00 -5.19
N SER A 126 -12.75 1.86 -6.43
CA SER A 126 -13.48 2.32 -7.60
C SER A 126 -14.60 1.37 -8.01
N GLU A 127 -15.50 1.83 -8.88
CA GLU A 127 -16.63 1.02 -9.37
C GLU A 127 -16.19 -0.27 -10.09
N ASN A 128 -15.01 -0.25 -10.73
CA ASN A 128 -14.41 -1.42 -11.39
C ASN A 128 -13.86 -2.46 -10.40
N GLY A 129 -13.81 -2.15 -9.09
CA GLY A 129 -13.33 -3.00 -8.01
C GLY A 129 -11.88 -2.80 -7.61
N GLY A 130 -11.08 -2.10 -8.42
CA GLY A 130 -9.69 -1.79 -8.09
C GLY A 130 -9.56 -0.71 -7.02
N PHE A 131 -8.38 -0.60 -6.44
CA PHE A 131 -8.02 0.44 -5.48
C PHE A 131 -6.88 1.31 -6.01
N SER A 132 -6.99 2.60 -5.78
CA SER A 132 -5.97 3.61 -6.05
C SER A 132 -4.93 3.73 -4.94
N ALA A 133 -3.86 4.51 -5.17
CA ALA A 133 -2.76 4.65 -4.22
C ALA A 133 -3.06 5.71 -3.14
N TRP A 134 -3.47 6.91 -3.53
CA TRP A 134 -3.52 8.08 -2.63
C TRP A 134 -4.94 8.57 -2.33
N GLU A 135 -5.77 8.65 -3.35
CA GLU A 135 -7.13 9.21 -3.29
C GLU A 135 -8.09 8.46 -4.21
N PRO A 136 -9.42 8.60 -4.07
CA PRO A 136 -10.36 7.93 -4.97
C PRO A 136 -10.15 8.35 -6.43
N ALA A 137 -9.98 7.37 -7.32
CA ALA A 137 -9.79 7.57 -8.76
C ALA A 137 -11.09 8.03 -9.45
N THR A 138 -11.46 9.29 -9.25
CA THR A 138 -12.71 9.89 -9.74
C THR A 138 -12.56 10.62 -11.07
N SER A 139 -11.32 10.86 -11.51
CA SER A 139 -11.02 11.65 -12.69
C SER A 139 -11.11 10.79 -13.96
N PRO A 140 -11.78 11.25 -15.03
CA PRO A 140 -11.85 10.51 -16.27
C PRO A 140 -10.49 10.39 -16.97
N GLN A 141 -10.19 9.18 -17.46
CA GLN A 141 -8.92 8.79 -18.08
C GLN A 141 -8.49 9.65 -19.29
N TRP A 142 -9.44 10.26 -20.01
CA TRP A 142 -9.09 11.12 -21.15
C TRP A 142 -8.28 12.36 -20.73
N MET A 143 -8.32 12.77 -19.45
CA MET A 143 -7.52 13.88 -18.96
C MET A 143 -6.01 13.62 -19.05
N GLU A 144 -5.55 12.36 -19.17
CA GLU A 144 -4.16 12.06 -19.49
C GLU A 144 -3.71 12.65 -20.83
N MET A 145 -4.63 12.94 -21.76
CA MET A 145 -4.30 13.69 -22.99
C MET A 145 -3.79 15.10 -22.72
N LEU A 146 -4.04 15.65 -21.54
CA LEU A 146 -3.57 16.96 -21.10
C LEU A 146 -2.19 16.90 -20.45
N ASN A 147 -1.55 15.73 -20.38
CA ASN A 147 -0.24 15.56 -19.76
C ASN A 147 0.81 16.43 -20.48
N PRO A 148 1.32 17.50 -19.82
CA PRO A 148 2.30 18.37 -20.44
C PRO A 148 3.73 17.88 -20.22
N THR A 149 3.93 16.81 -19.45
CA THR A 149 5.25 16.29 -19.15
C THR A 149 5.74 15.41 -20.30
N GLU A 150 6.91 15.72 -20.87
CA GLU A 150 7.43 14.93 -21.98
C GLU A 150 8.09 13.61 -21.53
N VAL A 151 8.36 13.48 -20.22
CA VAL A 151 9.19 12.40 -19.66
C VAL A 151 8.45 11.46 -18.71
N PHE A 152 7.20 11.77 -18.34
CA PHE A 152 6.40 10.94 -17.44
C PHE A 152 5.05 10.60 -18.06
N GLY A 153 4.53 9.39 -17.79
CA GLY A 153 3.19 8.96 -18.19
C GLY A 153 2.38 8.50 -16.99
N GLY A 154 1.06 8.67 -17.03
CA GLY A 154 0.16 8.29 -15.94
C GLY A 154 0.34 9.17 -14.71
N VAL A 155 0.37 10.49 -14.91
CA VAL A 155 0.65 11.48 -13.84
C VAL A 155 -0.43 12.54 -13.69
N ILE A 156 -1.48 12.49 -14.50
CA ILE A 156 -2.55 13.49 -14.50
C ILE A 156 -3.76 13.00 -13.71
N VAL A 157 -4.09 11.72 -13.83
CA VAL A 157 -5.22 11.11 -13.12
C VAL A 157 -4.73 9.99 -12.22
N GLU A 158 -5.28 9.96 -11.01
CA GLU A 158 -5.21 8.79 -10.15
C GLU A 158 -5.97 7.62 -10.81
N THR A 159 -5.41 6.42 -10.72
CA THR A 159 -6.00 5.21 -11.28
C THR A 159 -5.88 4.06 -10.29
N GLU A 160 -6.57 2.96 -10.56
CA GLU A 160 -6.44 1.77 -9.74
C GLU A 160 -5.21 0.97 -10.14
N TYR A 161 -4.55 0.39 -9.15
CA TYR A 161 -3.33 -0.39 -9.33
C TYR A 161 -3.56 -1.81 -8.84
N VAL A 162 -3.05 -2.79 -9.59
CA VAL A 162 -3.07 -4.20 -9.18
C VAL A 162 -2.28 -4.38 -7.87
N GLU A 163 -1.21 -3.61 -7.71
CA GLU A 163 -0.35 -3.55 -6.53
C GLU A 163 -1.10 -3.19 -5.25
N CYS A 164 -1.82 -2.08 -5.29
CA CYS A 164 -2.62 -1.58 -4.18
C CYS A 164 -3.78 -2.54 -3.91
N THR A 165 -4.47 -2.95 -4.97
CA THR A 165 -5.61 -3.87 -4.89
C THR A 165 -5.23 -5.20 -4.23
N THR A 166 -4.13 -5.82 -4.65
CA THR A 166 -3.69 -7.12 -4.10
C THR A 166 -3.20 -7.02 -2.66
N SER A 167 -2.58 -5.90 -2.27
CA SER A 167 -2.15 -5.66 -0.88
C SER A 167 -3.37 -5.48 0.03
N ILE A 168 -4.38 -4.73 -0.43
CA ILE A 168 -5.63 -4.50 0.31
C ILE A 168 -6.45 -5.78 0.44
N ILE A 169 -6.54 -6.62 -0.60
CA ILE A 169 -7.23 -7.92 -0.50
C ILE A 169 -6.63 -8.76 0.64
N GLN A 170 -5.30 -8.85 0.72
CA GLN A 170 -4.62 -9.62 1.76
C GLN A 170 -4.90 -9.05 3.16
N ALA A 171 -4.79 -7.72 3.29
CA ALA A 171 -5.02 -7.03 4.55
C ALA A 171 -6.47 -7.19 5.04
N LEU A 172 -7.45 -7.01 4.15
CA LEU A 172 -8.87 -7.17 4.46
C LEU A 172 -9.24 -8.63 4.78
N ALA A 173 -8.64 -9.60 4.09
CA ALA A 173 -8.87 -11.02 4.36
C ALA A 173 -8.35 -11.40 5.76
N LEU A 174 -7.14 -10.96 6.11
CA LEU A 174 -6.57 -11.16 7.45
C LEU A 174 -7.38 -10.44 8.53
N PHE A 175 -7.74 -9.18 8.29
CA PHE A 175 -8.55 -8.39 9.20
C PHE A 175 -9.91 -9.07 9.47
N THR A 176 -10.59 -9.58 8.43
CA THR A 176 -11.88 -10.28 8.58
C THR A 176 -11.73 -11.57 9.40
N HIS A 177 -10.57 -12.23 9.33
CA HIS A 177 -10.30 -13.41 10.15
C HIS A 177 -10.14 -13.06 11.63
N LEU A 178 -9.45 -11.95 11.94
CA LEU A 178 -9.17 -11.49 13.31
C LEU A 178 -10.37 -10.74 13.94
N HIS A 179 -11.14 -10.00 13.13
CA HIS A 179 -12.27 -9.16 13.56
C HIS A 179 -13.56 -9.52 12.78
N PRO A 180 -14.10 -10.74 12.94
CA PRO A 180 -15.17 -11.28 12.08
C PRO A 180 -16.51 -10.55 12.17
N GLU A 181 -16.73 -9.74 13.20
CA GLU A 181 -17.97 -8.98 13.40
C GLU A 181 -17.92 -7.57 12.78
N HIS A 182 -16.74 -7.07 12.42
CA HIS A 182 -16.56 -5.70 11.92
C HIS A 182 -16.76 -5.64 10.40
N ARG A 183 -17.85 -5.01 9.94
CA ARG A 183 -18.17 -4.73 8.52
C ARG A 183 -18.03 -5.92 7.55
N ARG A 184 -18.09 -7.16 8.05
CA ARG A 184 -17.79 -8.40 7.31
C ARG A 184 -18.39 -8.45 5.90
N LYS A 185 -19.71 -8.26 5.77
CA LYS A 185 -20.42 -8.36 4.49
C LYS A 185 -19.89 -7.37 3.45
N GLU A 186 -19.56 -6.17 3.91
CA GLU A 186 -19.04 -5.12 3.04
C GLU A 186 -17.60 -5.43 2.60
N ILE A 187 -16.76 -5.88 3.53
CA ILE A 187 -15.39 -6.30 3.25
C ILE A 187 -15.39 -7.48 2.26
N GLU A 188 -16.22 -8.51 2.49
CA GLU A 188 -16.36 -9.66 1.58
C GLU A 188 -16.81 -9.22 0.17
N THR A 189 -17.74 -8.27 0.09
CA THR A 189 -18.19 -7.71 -1.20
C THR A 189 -17.07 -6.94 -1.89
N SER A 190 -16.32 -6.14 -1.13
CA SER A 190 -15.20 -5.36 -1.63
C SER A 190 -14.08 -6.26 -2.17
N VAL A 191 -13.70 -7.29 -1.40
CA VAL A 191 -12.70 -8.30 -1.79
C VAL A 191 -13.12 -9.05 -3.05
N ALA A 192 -14.40 -9.41 -3.19
CA ALA A 192 -14.90 -10.09 -4.40
C ALA A 192 -14.76 -9.20 -5.65
N LYS A 193 -15.11 -7.91 -5.57
CA LYS A 193 -14.92 -6.95 -6.66
C LYS A 193 -13.45 -6.75 -7.00
N ALA A 194 -12.61 -6.61 -5.98
CA ALA A 194 -11.18 -6.44 -6.11
C ALA A 194 -10.51 -7.65 -6.79
N THR A 195 -10.93 -8.85 -6.43
CA THR A 195 -10.45 -10.09 -7.06
C THR A 195 -10.81 -10.10 -8.55
N HIS A 196 -12.04 -9.74 -8.90
CA HIS A 196 -12.48 -9.63 -10.29
C HIS A 196 -11.72 -8.54 -11.07
N TYR A 197 -11.40 -7.40 -10.44
CA TYR A 197 -10.53 -6.39 -11.04
C TYR A 197 -9.15 -6.97 -11.39
N VAL A 198 -8.50 -7.67 -10.44
CA VAL A 198 -7.17 -8.25 -10.66
C VAL A 198 -7.21 -9.31 -11.77
N GLU A 199 -8.23 -10.17 -11.80
CA GLU A 199 -8.41 -11.17 -12.86
C GLU A 199 -8.55 -10.50 -14.25
N ASN A 200 -9.32 -9.41 -14.35
CA ASN A 200 -9.49 -8.69 -15.62
C ASN A 200 -8.28 -7.86 -16.04
N ALA A 201 -7.43 -7.47 -15.09
CA ALA A 201 -6.18 -6.77 -15.38
C ALA A 201 -5.06 -7.69 -15.90
N GLN A 202 -5.26 -9.02 -15.85
CA GLN A 202 -4.27 -9.99 -16.31
C GLN A 202 -4.09 -9.93 -17.83
N MET A 203 -2.83 -9.88 -18.26
CA MET A 203 -2.43 -9.94 -19.67
C MET A 203 -2.58 -11.35 -20.22
N ALA A 204 -2.66 -11.48 -21.56
CA ALA A 204 -2.86 -12.76 -22.22
C ALA A 204 -1.75 -13.80 -21.98
N ASP A 205 -0.55 -13.36 -21.58
CA ASP A 205 0.58 -14.23 -21.21
C ASP A 205 0.56 -14.64 -19.72
N GLY A 206 -0.46 -14.22 -18.97
CA GLY A 206 -0.63 -14.49 -17.54
C GLY A 206 0.08 -13.49 -16.63
N SER A 207 0.77 -12.48 -17.18
CA SER A 207 1.42 -11.42 -16.40
C SER A 207 0.44 -10.29 -16.04
N TRP A 208 0.89 -9.39 -15.17
CA TRP A 208 0.20 -8.12 -14.88
C TRP A 208 1.15 -6.98 -15.17
N TYR A 209 0.61 -5.89 -15.69
CA TYR A 209 1.34 -4.64 -15.80
C TYR A 209 1.58 -4.06 -14.39
N SER A 210 2.79 -3.57 -14.14
CA SER A 210 3.14 -2.93 -12.87
C SER A 210 3.76 -1.55 -13.11
N VAL A 211 3.31 -0.60 -12.30
CA VAL A 211 3.70 0.82 -12.32
C VAL A 211 4.77 1.09 -11.26
N PHE A 212 4.74 0.37 -10.13
CA PHE A 212 5.74 0.52 -9.08
C PHE A 212 6.88 -0.51 -9.26
N PRO A 213 8.15 -0.08 -9.36
CA PRO A 213 9.26 -0.98 -9.68
C PRO A 213 9.54 -1.94 -8.52
N LEU A 214 8.95 -3.15 -8.56
CA LEU A 214 9.32 -4.35 -7.79
C LEU A 214 8.55 -5.57 -8.35
N THR A 215 8.86 -5.99 -9.58
CA THR A 215 8.18 -7.09 -10.31
C THR A 215 8.14 -8.44 -9.57
N LEU A 216 9.09 -8.69 -8.65
CA LEU A 216 9.18 -9.97 -7.93
C LEU A 216 8.12 -10.14 -6.83
N ASN A 217 7.65 -9.05 -6.21
CA ASN A 217 6.66 -9.11 -5.14
C ASN A 217 5.26 -9.49 -5.67
N TYR A 218 4.95 -9.18 -6.93
CA TYR A 218 3.62 -9.43 -7.52
C TYR A 218 3.34 -10.90 -7.78
N VAL A 219 4.32 -11.65 -8.30
CA VAL A 219 4.15 -13.09 -8.50
C VAL A 219 3.85 -13.78 -7.17
N LEU A 220 4.53 -13.41 -6.09
CA LEU A 220 4.30 -13.99 -4.77
C LEU A 220 2.98 -13.55 -4.12
N LYS A 221 2.58 -12.27 -4.23
CA LYS A 221 1.32 -11.76 -3.69
C LYS A 221 0.10 -12.37 -4.40
N VAL A 222 0.15 -12.45 -5.72
CA VAL A 222 -0.88 -13.10 -6.54
C VAL A 222 -0.96 -14.61 -6.26
N TRP A 223 0.18 -15.29 -6.11
CA TRP A 223 0.17 -16.72 -5.73
C TRP A 223 -0.38 -16.94 -4.31
N LYS A 224 -0.05 -16.08 -3.35
CA LYS A 224 -0.63 -16.12 -1.99
C LYS A 224 -2.14 -15.86 -1.98
N LEU A 225 -2.69 -15.05 -2.90
CA LEU A 225 -4.14 -14.92 -3.04
C LEU A 225 -4.79 -16.28 -3.28
N GLY A 226 -4.20 -17.14 -4.12
CA GLY A 226 -4.67 -18.51 -4.37
C GLY A 226 -4.81 -19.39 -3.12
N ASP A 227 -4.06 -19.08 -2.06
CA ASP A 227 -4.12 -19.74 -0.74
C ASP A 227 -5.10 -19.07 0.23
N LEU A 228 -5.48 -17.80 -0.01
CA LEU A 228 -6.46 -17.03 0.77
C LEU A 228 -7.90 -17.16 0.22
N LEU A 229 -8.08 -17.57 -1.04
CA LEU A 229 -9.39 -17.82 -1.66
C LEU A 229 -10.32 -18.79 -0.87
N PRO A 230 -9.82 -19.84 -0.17
CA PRO A 230 -10.65 -20.68 0.70
C PRO A 230 -11.25 -19.92 1.90
N ILE A 231 -10.59 -18.85 2.35
CA ILE A 231 -11.04 -18.02 3.48
C ILE A 231 -12.22 -17.14 3.06
N CYS A 232 -12.25 -16.70 1.79
CA CYS A 232 -13.30 -15.84 1.24
C CYS A 232 -14.36 -16.58 0.39
N SER A 233 -14.33 -17.92 0.30
CA SER A 233 -15.22 -18.73 -0.55
C SER A 233 -15.17 -18.39 -2.05
N ILE A 234 -14.00 -17.98 -2.57
CA ILE A 234 -13.82 -17.59 -3.99
C ILE A 234 -13.17 -18.75 -4.77
N SER A 235 -13.60 -18.97 -6.03
CA SER A 235 -13.19 -20.11 -6.88
C SER A 235 -11.74 -20.00 -7.38
N ARG A 236 -11.01 -21.12 -7.38
CA ARG A 236 -9.58 -21.25 -7.74
C ARG A 236 -9.26 -21.15 -9.24
N ALA A 237 -10.27 -21.05 -10.10
CA ALA A 237 -10.16 -21.39 -11.53
C ALA A 237 -9.32 -20.40 -12.38
N ALA A 238 -9.11 -19.16 -11.93
CA ALA A 238 -8.45 -18.12 -12.73
C ALA A 238 -6.92 -18.05 -12.58
N TRP A 239 -6.33 -18.72 -11.58
CA TRP A 239 -4.99 -18.34 -11.08
C TRP A 239 -3.85 -19.30 -11.48
N THR A 240 -4.16 -20.41 -12.15
CA THR A 240 -3.12 -21.28 -12.72
C THR A 240 -3.00 -21.02 -14.21
N GLY A 241 -1.83 -20.52 -14.66
CA GLY A 241 -1.48 -20.33 -16.07
C GLY A 241 -1.38 -21.64 -16.89
N SER A 242 -2.14 -22.67 -16.54
CA SER A 242 -2.17 -23.98 -17.21
C SER A 242 -3.42 -24.20 -18.06
N GLY A 243 -4.28 -23.20 -18.21
CA GLY A 243 -5.47 -23.24 -19.06
C GLY A 243 -5.18 -23.17 -20.57
N ARG A 244 -4.19 -23.92 -21.09
CA ARG A 244 -4.17 -24.25 -22.52
C ARG A 244 -5.38 -25.14 -22.79
N LYS A 245 -6.45 -24.55 -23.32
CA LYS A 245 -7.42 -25.29 -24.11
C LYS A 245 -6.69 -25.73 -25.39
N ASP A 246 -6.12 -26.93 -25.37
CA ASP A 246 -5.90 -27.68 -26.60
C ASP A 246 -7.28 -27.97 -27.19
N THR A 247 -7.68 -27.17 -28.18
CA THR A 247 -8.78 -27.53 -29.08
C THR A 247 -8.19 -27.68 -30.46
N SER A 248 -7.98 -28.94 -30.83
CA SER A 248 -8.06 -29.45 -32.20
C SER A 248 -9.41 -29.11 -32.84
#